data_AF-A0A9X3HZ91-F1
#
_entry.id   AF-A0A9X3HZ91-F1
#
_cell.length_a   1.000
_cell.length_b   1.000
_cell.length_c   1.000
_cell.angle_alpha   90.00
_cell.angle_beta   90.00
_cell.angle_gamma   90.00
#
_symmetry.space_group_name_H-M   'P 1'
#
loop_
_entity.id
_entity.type
_entity.pdbx_description
1 polymer ?
#
loop_
_entity_poly.entity_id
_entity_poly.type
_entity_poly.pdbx_seq_one_letter_code
_entity_poly.pdbx_strand_id
1 'polypeptide(L)'
;NQGRLEQAFDNYFDMSMLQKHDGDSYSTQEKSRGRQETRLALTNTDLSVLGDLEFDWPELKTMGIVVSVRQEEAVAKESEITVRYYISSKNLNAKDLLNATRSHWLVESMHWYLDMTFGEDACRKRAEESAENFARIRQMCLNMLKSETTLKASIKHKRAMCAMDSEYLLKVLASLY
;
A
#
# COMPACT_ATOMS: atom_id res chain seq x y z
N ASN A 1 13.13 -9.27 -4.57
CA ASN A 1 13.70 -10.48 -3.93
C ASN A 1 13.15 -11.80 -4.50
N GLN A 2 12.61 -11.85 -5.73
CA GLN A 2 12.18 -13.09 -6.40
C GLN A 2 12.30 -12.94 -7.93
N GLY A 3 13.54 -12.90 -8.45
CA GLY A 3 13.79 -12.55 -9.86
C GLY A 3 13.17 -13.50 -10.90
N ARG A 4 12.94 -14.79 -10.54
CA ARG A 4 12.27 -15.75 -11.43
C ARG A 4 10.77 -15.45 -11.60
N LEU A 5 10.11 -15.03 -10.52
CA LEU A 5 8.69 -14.68 -10.56
C LEU A 5 8.47 -13.41 -11.39
N GLU A 6 9.32 -12.41 -11.17
CA GLU A 6 9.32 -11.17 -11.96
C GLU A 6 9.48 -11.45 -13.46
N GLN A 7 10.44 -12.29 -13.84
CA GLN A 7 10.63 -12.71 -15.25
C GLN A 7 9.41 -13.44 -15.82
N ALA A 8 8.74 -14.30 -15.05
CA ALA A 8 7.53 -15.00 -15.50
C ALA A 8 6.39 -14.01 -15.79
N PHE A 9 6.22 -13.00 -14.92
CA PHE A 9 5.25 -11.94 -15.15
C PHE A 9 5.61 -11.05 -16.34
N ASP A 10 6.88 -10.66 -16.50
CA ASP A 10 7.32 -9.83 -17.63
C ASP A 10 7.17 -10.54 -18.98
N ASN A 11 7.38 -11.87 -19.02
CA ASN A 11 7.15 -12.66 -20.23
C ASN A 11 5.66 -12.81 -20.56
N TYR A 12 4.80 -12.81 -19.54
CA TYR A 12 3.35 -12.90 -19.71
C TYR A 12 2.73 -11.55 -20.07
N PHE A 13 3.14 -10.50 -19.38
CA PHE A 13 2.49 -9.20 -19.44
C PHE A 13 2.96 -8.41 -20.65
N ASP A 14 1.99 -8.02 -21.48
CA ASP A 14 2.19 -7.05 -22.56
C ASP A 14 1.26 -5.85 -22.33
N MET A 15 1.71 -4.64 -22.65
CA MET A 15 0.92 -3.41 -22.52
C MET A 15 -0.40 -3.45 -23.32
N SER A 16 -0.47 -4.24 -24.39
CA SER A 16 -1.70 -4.51 -25.15
C SER A 16 -2.79 -5.19 -24.32
N MET A 17 -2.42 -5.96 -23.28
CA MET A 17 -3.37 -6.56 -22.35
C MET A 17 -4.19 -5.51 -21.58
N LEU A 18 -3.70 -4.27 -21.46
CA LEU A 18 -4.46 -3.19 -20.84
C LEU A 18 -5.66 -2.75 -21.69
N GLN A 19 -5.64 -3.01 -22.99
CA GLN A 19 -6.74 -2.71 -23.90
C GLN A 19 -7.62 -3.93 -24.14
N LYS A 20 -7.01 -5.12 -24.19
CA LYS A 20 -7.70 -6.37 -24.50
C LYS A 20 -7.13 -7.49 -23.64
N HIS A 21 -7.75 -7.71 -22.49
CA HIS A 21 -7.50 -8.86 -21.62
C HIS A 21 -8.68 -9.83 -21.73
N ASP A 22 -8.40 -11.11 -21.97
CA ASP A 22 -9.44 -12.14 -22.05
C ASP A 22 -9.94 -12.57 -20.65
N GLY A 23 -9.26 -12.17 -19.58
CA GLY A 23 -9.67 -12.41 -18.19
C GLY A 23 -10.42 -11.25 -17.55
N ASP A 24 -10.61 -11.33 -16.23
CA ASP A 24 -11.31 -10.30 -15.48
C ASP A 24 -10.44 -9.05 -15.29
N SER A 25 -11.06 -7.87 -15.46
CA SER A 25 -10.39 -6.58 -15.39
C SER A 25 -11.25 -5.53 -14.72
N TYR A 26 -10.62 -4.61 -13.98
CA TYR A 26 -11.30 -3.56 -13.26
C TYR A 26 -10.46 -2.29 -13.17
N SER A 27 -11.04 -1.15 -13.55
CA SER A 27 -10.35 0.14 -13.52
C SER A 27 -11.03 1.14 -12.60
N THR A 28 -10.22 1.99 -11.95
CA THR A 28 -10.66 3.16 -11.20
C THR A 28 -9.90 4.39 -11.67
N GLN A 29 -10.54 5.55 -11.58
CA GLN A 29 -9.91 6.83 -11.90
C GLN A 29 -10.22 7.85 -10.82
N GLU A 30 -9.18 8.54 -10.35
CA GLU A 30 -9.27 9.56 -9.32
C GLU A 30 -8.62 10.86 -9.82
N LYS A 31 -9.24 11.99 -9.51
CA LYS A 31 -8.66 13.32 -9.76
C LYS A 31 -8.38 14.01 -8.42
N SER A 32 -7.16 14.49 -8.25
CA SER A 32 -6.75 15.21 -7.04
C SER A 32 -5.73 16.29 -7.37
N ARG A 33 -6.04 17.55 -7.00
CA ARG A 33 -5.13 18.71 -7.12
C ARG A 33 -4.43 18.84 -8.48
N GLY A 34 -5.17 18.65 -9.58
CA GLY A 34 -4.67 18.73 -10.95
C GLY A 34 -4.08 17.43 -11.51
N ARG A 35 -3.86 16.42 -10.66
CA ARG A 35 -3.36 15.10 -11.06
C ARG A 35 -4.50 14.11 -11.30
N GLN A 36 -4.39 13.34 -12.36
CA GLN A 36 -5.27 12.21 -12.63
C GLN A 36 -4.52 10.91 -12.40
N GLU A 37 -5.11 10.01 -11.61
CA GLU A 37 -4.54 8.70 -11.33
C GLU A 37 -5.54 7.64 -11.77
N THR A 38 -5.15 6.85 -12.76
CA THR A 38 -5.91 5.68 -13.23
C THR A 38 -5.23 4.44 -12.70
N ARG A 39 -5.99 3.53 -12.10
CA ARG A 39 -5.51 2.22 -11.66
C ARG A 39 -6.33 1.14 -12.33
N LEU A 40 -5.65 0.22 -13.00
CA LEU A 40 -6.23 -0.94 -13.66
C LEU A 40 -5.70 -2.19 -12.98
N ALA A 41 -6.61 -3.09 -12.62
CA ALA A 41 -6.30 -4.43 -12.16
C ALA A 41 -6.71 -5.42 -13.24
N LEU A 42 -5.83 -6.38 -13.51
CA LEU A 42 -6.08 -7.56 -14.33
C LEU A 42 -5.88 -8.78 -13.43
N THR A 43 -6.80 -9.73 -13.46
CA THR A 43 -6.62 -11.01 -12.80
C THR A 43 -6.62 -12.14 -13.81
N ASN A 44 -5.85 -13.17 -13.52
CA ASN A 44 -5.89 -14.44 -14.23
C ASN A 44 -5.89 -15.59 -13.22
N THR A 45 -6.71 -16.58 -13.50
CA THR A 45 -6.80 -17.85 -12.74
C THR A 45 -6.04 -18.97 -13.42
N ASP A 46 -5.67 -18.81 -14.70
CA ASP A 46 -4.73 -19.70 -15.37
C ASP A 46 -3.30 -19.36 -14.91
N LEU A 47 -2.76 -20.23 -14.07
CA LEU A 47 -1.43 -20.10 -13.47
C LEU A 47 -0.35 -20.79 -14.29
N SER A 48 -0.70 -21.45 -15.39
CA SER A 48 0.25 -22.17 -16.24
C SER A 48 1.39 -21.29 -16.75
N VAL A 49 1.16 -19.98 -16.83
CA VAL A 49 2.18 -19.01 -17.24
C VAL A 49 3.30 -18.80 -16.21
N LEU A 50 3.07 -19.19 -14.95
CA LEU A 50 4.12 -19.20 -13.94
C LEU A 50 5.09 -20.39 -14.12
N GLY A 51 4.75 -21.34 -15.00
CA GLY A 51 5.55 -22.53 -15.27
C GLY A 51 5.86 -23.31 -13.99
N ASP A 52 7.11 -23.70 -13.81
CA ASP A 52 7.53 -24.47 -12.64
C ASP A 52 7.37 -23.73 -11.30
N LEU A 53 7.18 -22.39 -11.32
CA LEU A 53 6.97 -21.61 -10.10
C LEU A 53 5.60 -21.88 -9.46
N GLU A 54 4.65 -22.43 -10.21
CA GLU A 54 3.37 -22.87 -9.65
C GLU A 54 3.58 -23.94 -8.56
N PHE A 55 4.59 -24.82 -8.72
CA PHE A 55 4.89 -25.87 -7.75
C PHE A 55 5.47 -25.33 -6.43
N ASP A 56 6.11 -24.15 -6.45
CA ASP A 56 6.59 -23.48 -5.24
C ASP A 56 5.42 -22.94 -4.39
N TRP A 57 4.25 -22.74 -5.00
CA TRP A 57 3.07 -22.15 -4.37
C TRP A 57 1.81 -23.00 -4.60
N PRO A 58 1.71 -24.19 -3.99
CA PRO A 58 0.65 -25.16 -4.28
C PRO A 58 -0.77 -24.67 -3.93
N GLU A 59 -0.88 -23.66 -3.05
CA GLU A 59 -2.17 -23.03 -2.71
C GLU A 59 -2.50 -21.82 -3.57
N LEU A 60 -1.68 -21.49 -4.57
CA LEU A 60 -1.91 -20.33 -5.42
C LEU A 60 -3.18 -20.51 -6.26
N LYS A 61 -4.00 -19.46 -6.32
CA LYS A 61 -5.28 -19.49 -7.06
C LYS A 61 -5.47 -18.32 -8.02
N THR A 62 -4.77 -17.22 -7.81
CA THR A 62 -4.93 -16.04 -8.64
C THR A 62 -3.59 -15.34 -8.81
N MET A 63 -3.27 -15.02 -10.06
CA MET A 63 -2.24 -14.05 -10.39
C MET A 63 -2.90 -12.72 -10.78
N GLY A 64 -2.25 -11.63 -10.42
CA GLY A 64 -2.79 -10.29 -10.56
C GLY A 64 -1.76 -9.30 -11.04
N ILE A 65 -2.18 -8.39 -11.91
CA ILE A 65 -1.36 -7.28 -12.39
C ILE A 65 -2.10 -5.99 -12.06
N VAL A 66 -1.44 -5.08 -11.37
CA VAL A 66 -1.99 -3.73 -11.12
C VAL A 66 -1.11 -2.71 -11.79
N VAL A 67 -1.69 -2.01 -12.76
CA VAL A 67 -1.07 -0.88 -13.45
C VAL A 67 -1.62 0.41 -12.89
N SER A 68 -0.73 1.31 -12.50
CA SER A 68 -1.05 2.66 -12.04
C SER A 68 -0.46 3.66 -13.02
N VAL A 69 -1.30 4.54 -13.57
CA VAL A 69 -0.88 5.63 -14.45
C VAL A 69 -1.19 6.94 -13.74
N ARG A 70 -0.16 7.78 -13.55
CA ARG A 70 -0.26 9.04 -12.85
C ARG A 70 0.19 10.19 -13.74
N GLN A 71 -0.77 10.88 -14.35
CA GLN A 71 -0.52 11.93 -15.32
C GLN A 71 -1.07 13.28 -14.85
N GLU A 72 -0.35 14.35 -15.19
CA GLU A 72 -0.82 15.75 -15.06
C GLU A 72 -1.29 16.31 -16.41
N GLU A 73 -0.80 15.75 -17.51
CA GLU A 73 -1.17 16.09 -18.88
C GLU A 73 -2.13 15.06 -19.48
N ALA A 74 -2.68 15.34 -20.68
CA ALA A 74 -3.64 14.46 -21.34
C ALA A 74 -3.02 13.11 -21.79
N VAL A 75 -1.72 13.11 -22.09
CA VAL A 75 -0.96 11.92 -22.51
C VAL A 75 0.04 11.57 -21.41
N ALA A 76 -0.03 10.34 -20.92
CA ALA A 76 0.91 9.84 -19.91
C ALA A 76 2.30 9.59 -20.51
N LYS A 77 3.35 9.88 -19.73
CA LYS A 77 4.72 9.47 -20.05
C LYS A 77 4.99 8.06 -19.53
N GLU A 78 5.95 7.36 -20.11
CA GLU A 78 6.32 6.02 -19.65
C GLU A 78 6.75 6.01 -18.17
N SER A 79 7.46 7.06 -17.72
CA SER A 79 7.85 7.26 -16.32
C SER A 79 6.67 7.43 -15.33
N GLU A 80 5.46 7.63 -15.83
CA GLU A 80 4.23 7.81 -15.05
C GLU A 80 3.45 6.51 -14.88
N ILE A 81 3.93 5.43 -15.50
CA ILE A 81 3.34 4.10 -15.45
C ILE A 81 4.10 3.26 -14.42
N THR A 82 3.37 2.64 -13.50
CA THR A 82 3.92 1.68 -12.56
C THR A 82 3.14 0.38 -12.66
N VAL A 83 3.83 -0.70 -13.00
CA VAL A 83 3.28 -2.05 -13.03
C VAL A 83 3.69 -2.77 -11.74
N ARG A 84 2.75 -3.50 -11.14
CA ARG A 84 3.00 -4.32 -9.94
C ARG A 84 2.34 -5.68 -10.12
N TYR A 85 3.09 -6.72 -9.79
CA TYR A 85 2.66 -8.11 -9.89
C TYR A 85 2.28 -8.66 -8.51
N TYR A 86 1.21 -9.46 -8.48
CA TYR A 86 0.66 -10.05 -7.27
C TYR A 86 0.29 -11.51 -7.50
N ILE A 87 0.46 -12.31 -6.46
CA ILE A 87 0.01 -13.69 -6.39
C ILE A 87 -0.85 -13.85 -5.13
N SER A 88 -1.90 -14.66 -5.20
CA SER A 88 -2.88 -14.83 -4.11
C SER A 88 -3.38 -16.27 -4.02
N SER A 89 -3.34 -16.85 -2.82
CA SER A 89 -3.96 -18.14 -2.51
C SER A 89 -5.50 -18.08 -2.39
N LYS A 90 -6.06 -16.88 -2.47
CA LYS A 90 -7.50 -16.63 -2.57
C LYS A 90 -7.88 -16.36 -4.02
N ASN A 91 -9.04 -16.88 -4.43
CA ASN A 91 -9.71 -16.49 -5.67
C ASN A 91 -10.11 -15.02 -5.59
N LEU A 92 -9.48 -14.16 -6.40
CA LEU A 92 -9.77 -12.74 -6.46
C LEU A 92 -10.27 -12.36 -7.85
N ASN A 93 -11.37 -11.61 -7.90
CA ASN A 93 -11.70 -10.83 -9.10
C ASN A 93 -10.83 -9.56 -9.12
N ALA A 94 -10.78 -8.88 -10.26
CA ALA A 94 -9.93 -7.71 -10.48
C ALA A 94 -10.28 -6.56 -9.53
N LYS A 95 -11.57 -6.41 -9.17
CA LYS A 95 -12.02 -5.41 -8.19
C LYS A 95 -11.50 -5.71 -6.78
N ASP A 96 -11.57 -6.97 -6.36
CA ASP A 96 -11.09 -7.42 -5.05
C ASP A 96 -9.58 -7.30 -4.97
N LEU A 97 -8.86 -7.64 -6.04
CA LEU A 97 -7.41 -7.40 -6.13
C LEU A 97 -7.09 -5.91 -5.95
N LEU A 98 -7.78 -5.02 -6.66
CA LEU A 98 -7.53 -3.59 -6.56
C LEU A 98 -7.83 -3.06 -5.15
N ASN A 99 -8.89 -3.53 -4.50
CA ASN A 99 -9.22 -3.18 -3.12
C ASN A 99 -8.18 -3.71 -2.12
N ALA A 100 -7.70 -4.94 -2.31
CA ALA A 100 -6.68 -5.55 -1.48
C ALA A 100 -5.35 -4.78 -1.58
N THR A 101 -4.91 -4.45 -2.80
CA THR A 101 -3.68 -3.68 -3.01
C THR A 101 -3.77 -2.28 -2.43
N ARG A 102 -4.92 -1.60 -2.53
CA ARG A 102 -5.14 -0.31 -1.86
C ARG A 102 -5.11 -0.43 -0.33
N SER A 103 -5.75 -1.46 0.22
CA SER A 103 -5.73 -1.71 1.67
C SER A 103 -4.33 -2.02 2.17
N HIS A 104 -3.55 -2.79 1.41
CA HIS A 104 -2.15 -3.07 1.72
C HIS A 104 -1.30 -1.79 1.76
N TRP A 105 -1.51 -0.86 0.82
CA TRP A 105 -0.85 0.44 0.83
C TRP A 105 -1.16 1.29 2.08
N LEU A 106 -2.33 1.11 2.72
CA LEU A 106 -2.62 1.81 3.98
C LEU A 106 -1.72 1.34 5.12
N VAL A 107 -1.37 0.05 5.14
CA VAL A 107 -0.43 -0.53 6.11
C VAL A 107 0.97 0.03 5.87
N GLU A 108 1.44 0.03 4.62
CA GLU A 108 2.76 0.56 4.30
C GLU A 108 2.86 2.06 4.57
N SER A 109 1.79 2.80 4.27
CA SER A 109 1.71 4.23 4.61
C SER A 109 1.83 4.45 6.12
N MET A 110 1.25 3.58 6.94
CA MET A 110 1.39 3.64 8.40
C MET A 110 2.84 3.45 8.83
N HIS A 111 3.55 2.45 8.28
CA HIS A 111 4.98 2.26 8.54
C HIS A 111 5.79 3.50 8.20
N TRP A 112 5.58 4.07 7.00
CA TRP A 112 6.23 5.32 6.62
C TRP A 112 5.99 6.46 7.63
N TYR A 113 4.77 6.60 8.15
CA TYR A 113 4.48 7.59 9.20
C TYR A 113 5.22 7.29 10.50
N LEU A 114 5.33 6.02 10.89
CA LEU A 114 6.06 5.60 12.09
C LEU A 114 7.56 5.91 11.94
N ASP A 115 8.14 5.61 10.78
CA ASP A 115 9.55 5.88 10.49
C ASP A 115 9.83 7.38 10.47
N MET A 116 9.08 8.15 9.69
CA MET A 116 9.30 9.58 9.51
C MET A 116 8.96 10.40 10.76
N THR A 117 7.90 10.02 11.47
CA THR A 117 7.45 10.78 12.63
C THR A 117 8.20 10.30 13.86
N PHE A 118 8.14 9.01 14.18
CA PHE A 118 8.66 8.45 15.44
C PHE A 118 10.11 7.97 15.38
N GLY A 119 10.76 8.01 14.21
CA GLY A 119 12.13 7.56 14.05
C GLY A 119 12.27 6.08 14.39
N GLU A 120 11.28 5.28 13.99
CA GLU A 120 11.19 3.86 14.32
C GLU A 120 12.42 3.09 13.84
N ASP A 121 12.80 3.21 12.57
CA ASP A 121 14.04 2.63 12.01
C ASP A 121 15.33 3.04 12.74
N ALA A 122 15.40 4.28 13.22
CA ALA A 122 16.58 4.77 13.93
C ALA A 122 16.65 4.27 15.39
N CYS A 123 15.59 3.62 15.88
CA CYS A 123 15.51 3.18 17.26
C CYS A 123 16.36 1.94 17.51
N ARG A 124 17.49 2.10 18.21
CA ARG A 124 18.42 1.00 18.53
C ARG A 124 18.01 0.14 19.74
N LYS A 125 16.74 0.20 20.17
CA LYS A 125 16.25 -0.62 21.29
C LYS A 125 16.14 -2.07 20.83
N ARG A 126 16.96 -2.95 21.41
CA ARG A 126 17.10 -4.37 21.03
C ARG A 126 17.03 -5.32 22.22
N ALA A 127 16.68 -4.82 23.41
CA ALA A 127 16.59 -5.63 24.61
C ALA A 127 15.21 -6.26 24.72
N GLU A 128 15.13 -7.58 24.94
CA GLU A 128 13.88 -8.31 25.19
C GLU A 128 12.79 -7.96 24.14
N GLU A 129 11.53 -7.86 24.59
CA GLU A 129 10.36 -7.50 23.78
C GLU A 129 10.22 -5.99 23.53
N SER A 130 11.27 -5.18 23.80
CA SER A 130 11.17 -3.72 23.72
C SER A 130 10.86 -3.22 22.31
N ALA A 131 11.34 -3.90 21.27
CA ALA A 131 11.07 -3.51 19.89
C ALA A 131 9.57 -3.61 19.57
N GLU A 132 8.94 -4.75 19.88
CA GLU A 132 7.51 -4.97 19.64
C GLU A 132 6.65 -4.04 20.50
N ASN A 133 6.97 -3.92 21.79
CA ASN A 133 6.23 -3.05 22.72
C ASN A 133 6.24 -1.59 22.25
N PHE A 134 7.40 -1.08 21.83
CA PHE A 134 7.49 0.28 21.31
C PHE A 134 6.77 0.44 19.97
N ALA A 135 6.80 -0.56 19.09
CA ALA A 135 6.05 -0.51 17.83
C ALA A 135 4.54 -0.36 18.09
N ARG A 136 3.98 -1.19 19.00
CA ARG A 136 2.55 -1.09 19.38
C ARG A 136 2.20 0.26 20.00
N ILE A 137 3.03 0.76 20.92
CA ILE A 137 2.81 2.07 21.56
C ILE A 137 2.83 3.19 20.50
N ARG A 138 3.80 3.20 19.59
CA ARG A 138 3.86 4.21 18.52
C ARG A 138 2.64 4.15 17.60
N GLN A 139 2.19 2.95 17.26
CA GLN A 139 0.98 2.75 16.46
C GLN A 139 -0.26 3.33 17.16
N MET A 140 -0.42 3.06 18.46
CA MET A 140 -1.50 3.66 19.28
C MET A 140 -1.40 5.18 19.28
N CYS A 141 -0.22 5.75 19.53
CA CYS A 141 -0.02 7.21 19.52
C CYS A 141 -0.31 7.82 18.14
N LEU A 142 0.11 7.18 17.05
CA LEU A 142 -0.15 7.64 15.69
C LEU A 142 -1.66 7.67 15.40
N ASN A 143 -2.39 6.64 15.83
CA ASN A 143 -3.84 6.57 15.67
C ASN A 143 -4.54 7.71 16.43
N MET A 144 -4.13 7.98 17.68
CA MET A 144 -4.67 9.10 18.47
C MET A 144 -4.40 10.47 17.84
N LEU A 145 -3.19 10.67 17.29
CA LEU A 145 -2.84 11.94 16.62
C LEU A 145 -3.60 12.14 15.31
N LYS A 146 -4.01 11.05 14.65
CA LYS A 146 -4.84 11.06 13.44
C LYS A 146 -6.32 11.29 13.75
N SER A 147 -6.84 10.73 14.84
CA SER A 147 -8.25 10.89 15.26
C SER A 147 -8.54 12.28 15.81
N GLU A 148 -7.58 12.92 16.45
CA GLU A 148 -7.68 14.34 16.83
C GLU A 148 -7.75 15.19 15.56
N THR A 149 -8.86 15.91 15.32
CA THR A 149 -9.07 16.68 14.08
C THR A 149 -9.30 18.17 14.30
N THR A 150 -9.33 18.64 15.55
CA THR A 150 -9.61 20.04 15.86
C THR A 150 -8.42 20.94 15.52
N LEU A 151 -7.19 20.42 15.60
CA LEU A 151 -6.00 21.13 15.14
C LEU A 151 -5.63 20.69 13.73
N LYS A 152 -5.73 21.61 12.77
CA LYS A 152 -5.29 21.38 11.38
C LYS A 152 -3.77 21.55 11.28
N ALA A 153 -3.03 20.54 11.70
CA ALA A 153 -1.57 20.52 11.63
C ALA A 153 -1.02 19.13 11.25
N SER A 154 0.27 19.06 10.89
CA SER A 154 0.95 17.80 10.61
C SER A 154 1.08 16.95 11.88
N ILE A 155 1.18 15.62 11.74
CA ILE A 155 1.34 14.70 12.88
C ILE A 155 2.58 15.07 13.72
N LYS A 156 3.68 15.47 13.06
CA LYS A 156 4.90 15.96 13.73
C LYS A 156 4.62 17.19 14.60
N HIS A 157 3.85 18.15 14.09
CA HIS A 157 3.50 19.36 14.83
C HIS A 157 2.54 19.06 15.98
N LYS A 158 1.50 18.26 15.75
CA LYS A 158 0.59 17.81 16.82
C LYS A 158 1.35 17.14 17.96
N ARG A 159 2.30 16.27 17.65
CA ARG A 159 3.15 15.64 18.66
C ARG A 159 4.01 16.65 19.43
N ALA A 160 4.56 17.66 18.75
CA ALA A 160 5.29 18.73 19.42
C ALA A 160 4.37 19.54 20.36
N MET A 161 3.14 19.83 19.94
CA MET A 161 2.13 20.48 20.77
C MET A 161 1.82 19.66 22.02
N CYS A 162 1.65 18.33 21.91
CA CYS A 162 1.46 17.47 23.07
C CYS A 162 2.60 17.56 24.10
N ALA A 163 3.82 17.91 23.68
CA ALA A 163 4.96 18.10 24.58
C ALA A 163 5.00 19.49 25.23
N MET A 164 4.32 20.48 24.64
CA MET A 164 4.34 21.88 25.08
C MET A 164 3.05 22.29 25.82
N ASP A 165 1.95 21.61 25.54
CA ASP A 165 0.61 21.93 26.03
C ASP A 165 -0.04 20.66 26.61
N SER A 166 -0.23 20.66 27.93
CA SER A 166 -0.83 19.55 28.66
C SER A 166 -2.32 19.38 28.37
N GLU A 167 -3.05 20.46 28.07
CA GLU A 167 -4.47 20.38 27.72
C GLU A 167 -4.63 19.74 26.35
N TYR A 168 -3.78 20.11 25.39
CA TYR A 168 -3.77 19.47 24.07
C TYR A 168 -3.38 17.99 24.16
N LEU A 169 -2.39 17.64 25.01
CA LEU A 169 -2.05 16.23 25.26
C LEU A 169 -3.26 15.44 25.78
N LEU A 170 -3.96 15.95 26.80
CA LEU A 170 -5.14 15.29 27.36
C LEU A 170 -6.23 15.10 26.30
N LYS A 171 -6.43 16.09 25.43
CA LYS A 171 -7.36 15.99 24.32
C LYS A 171 -7.00 14.89 23.33
N VAL A 172 -5.72 14.74 22.98
CA VAL A 172 -5.25 13.65 22.13
C VAL A 172 -5.44 12.29 22.82
N LEU A 173 -5.11 12.18 24.11
CA LEU A 173 -5.29 10.95 24.88
C LEU A 173 -6.76 10.57 25.05
N ALA A 174 -7.66 11.54 25.17
CA ALA A 174 -9.10 11.31 25.27
C ALA A 174 -9.71 10.72 23.99
N SER A 175 -9.03 10.79 22.84
CA SER A 175 -9.50 10.21 21.58
C SER A 175 -9.52 8.67 21.53
N LEU A 176 -9.01 8.01 22.58
CA LEU A 176 -9.08 6.56 22.79
C LEU A 176 -10.45 6.08 23.32
N TYR A 177 -11.28 7.01 23.83
CA TYR A 177 -12.55 6.72 24.48
C TYR A 177 -13.75 7.24 23.68
#